data_AF-A0A8K0GBX7-F1
#
_entry.id   AF-A0A8K0GBX7-F1
#
_cell.length_a   1.000
_cell.length_b   1.000
_cell.length_c   1.000
_cell.angle_alpha   90.00
_cell.angle_beta   90.00
_cell.angle_gamma   90.00
#
_symmetry.space_group_name_H-M   'P 1'
#
loop_
_entity.id
_entity.type
_entity.pdbx_description
1 polymer ?
#
loop_
_entity_poly.entity_id
_entity_poly.type
_entity_poly.pdbx_seq_one_letter_code
_entity_poly.pdbx_strand_id
1 'polypeptide(L)'
;MEINRLNEIKRCVGHHILILRFVKEFRQAFSLVLLVEFLVDGPLICAELLAAFESGSYQTQARHVIVFTFVTLQLAFFCIPANLITDEAMAVSDAVYFSNWYTQHIPSLKVPILLVMQNSQNEIIIKGGGLVTINAETIVN
;
A
#
# COMPACT_ATOMS: atom_id res chain seq x y z
N MET A 1 15.76 30.97 -15.37
CA MET A 1 15.66 30.35 -14.01
C MET A 1 14.23 29.91 -13.67
N GLU A 2 13.22 30.74 -13.95
CA GLU A 2 11.80 30.45 -13.67
C GLU A 2 11.20 29.31 -14.52
N ILE A 3 11.55 29.24 -15.81
CA ILE A 3 11.11 28.18 -16.74
C ILE A 3 11.60 26.79 -16.28
N ASN A 4 12.82 26.69 -15.75
CA ASN A 4 13.36 25.43 -15.24
C ASN A 4 12.58 24.95 -14.01
N ARG A 5 12.21 25.85 -13.10
CA ARG A 5 11.39 25.51 -11.91
C ARG A 5 9.99 25.04 -12.31
N LEU A 6 9.39 25.67 -13.32
CA LEU A 6 8.10 25.24 -13.85
C LEU A 6 8.17 23.83 -14.44
N ASN A 7 9.26 23.51 -15.15
CA ASN A 7 9.47 22.17 -15.72
C ASN A 7 9.67 21.11 -14.64
N GLU A 8 10.41 21.42 -13.58
CA GLU A 8 10.57 20.51 -12.43
C GLU A 8 9.24 20.25 -11.71
N ILE A 9 8.45 21.29 -11.43
CA ILE A 9 7.12 21.13 -10.81
C ILE A 9 6.21 20.30 -11.72
N LYS A 10 6.19 20.58 -13.03
CA LYS A 10 5.43 19.77 -14.00
C LYS A 10 5.85 18.31 -13.99
N ARG A 11 7.15 18.03 -13.87
CA ARG A 11 7.69 16.67 -13.77
C ARG A 11 7.23 15.98 -12.49
N CYS A 12 7.32 16.65 -11.34
CA CYS A 12 6.83 16.11 -10.06
C CYS A 12 5.32 15.85 -10.09
N VAL A 13 4.52 16.80 -10.58
CA VAL A 13 3.07 16.65 -10.74
C VAL A 13 2.76 15.48 -11.67
N GLY A 14 3.45 15.36 -12.80
CA GLY A 14 3.27 14.25 -13.74
C GLY A 14 3.61 12.89 -13.12
N HIS A 15 4.68 12.82 -12.31
CA HIS A 15 5.06 11.60 -11.60
C HIS A 15 4.03 11.23 -10.52
N HIS A 16 3.53 12.21 -9.76
CA HIS A 16 2.48 12.00 -8.77
C HIS A 16 1.19 11.47 -9.41
N ILE A 17 0.77 12.04 -10.56
CA ILE A 17 -0.39 11.56 -11.32
C ILE A 17 -0.18 10.11 -11.81
N LEU A 18 1.04 9.77 -12.26
CA LEU A 18 1.38 8.42 -12.68
C LEU A 18 1.24 7.42 -11.54
N ILE A 19 1.74 7.75 -10.34
CA ILE A 19 1.62 6.92 -9.15
C ILE A 19 0.14 6.74 -8.78
N LEU A 20 -0.64 7.84 -8.69
CA LEU A 20 -2.07 7.77 -8.39
C LEU A 20 -2.83 6.89 -9.38
N ARG A 21 -2.47 6.95 -10.67
CA ARG A 21 -3.07 6.09 -11.69
C ARG A 21 -2.68 4.63 -11.49
N PHE A 22 -1.40 4.35 -11.27
CA PHE A 22 -0.90 2.99 -11.01
C PHE A 22 -1.60 2.38 -9.79
N VAL A 23 -1.70 3.12 -8.69
CA VAL A 23 -2.43 2.75 -7.48
C VAL A 23 -3.88 2.40 -7.79
N LYS A 24 -4.55 3.23 -8.58
CA LYS A 24 -5.96 3.01 -8.94
C LYS A 24 -6.12 1.73 -9.76
N GLU A 25 -5.26 1.51 -10.75
CA GLU A 25 -5.25 0.30 -11.58
C GLU A 25 -4.92 -0.94 -10.75
N PHE A 26 -3.90 -0.86 -9.87
CA PHE A 26 -3.53 -1.91 -8.93
C PHE A 26 -4.71 -2.26 -8.01
N ARG A 27 -5.34 -1.26 -7.39
CA ARG A 27 -6.51 -1.47 -6.53
C ARG A 27 -7.65 -2.14 -7.30
N GLN A 28 -7.94 -1.74 -8.53
CA GLN A 28 -9.01 -2.34 -9.32
C GLN A 28 -8.70 -3.79 -9.72
N ALA A 29 -7.46 -4.08 -10.11
CA ALA A 29 -7.04 -5.41 -10.53
C ALA A 29 -6.97 -6.39 -9.33
N PHE A 30 -6.42 -5.94 -8.20
CA PHE A 30 -6.11 -6.80 -7.07
C PHE A 30 -7.17 -6.77 -5.97
N SER A 31 -8.13 -5.85 -5.95
CA SER A 31 -9.16 -5.79 -4.89
C SER A 31 -9.91 -7.11 -4.72
N LEU A 32 -10.35 -7.74 -5.82
CA LEU A 32 -11.04 -9.04 -5.74
C LEU A 32 -10.08 -10.17 -5.38
N VAL A 33 -8.88 -10.17 -5.96
CA VAL A 33 -7.85 -11.18 -5.69
C VAL A 33 -7.52 -11.21 -4.21
N LEU A 34 -7.25 -10.05 -3.62
CA LEU A 34 -6.94 -9.92 -2.21
C LEU A 34 -8.11 -10.33 -1.31
N LEU A 35 -9.35 -10.02 -1.70
CA LEU A 35 -10.52 -10.46 -0.93
C LEU A 35 -10.61 -12.00 -0.90
N VAL A 36 -10.45 -12.64 -2.06
CA VAL A 36 -10.48 -14.10 -2.15
C VAL A 36 -9.33 -14.72 -1.38
N GLU A 37 -8.13 -14.14 -1.49
CA GLU A 37 -6.96 -14.56 -0.74
C GLU A 37 -7.24 -14.58 0.77
N PHE A 38 -7.73 -13.48 1.33
CA PHE A 38 -8.07 -13.40 2.77
C PHE A 38 -9.15 -14.39 3.19
N LEU A 39 -10.15 -14.63 2.34
CA LEU A 39 -11.23 -15.59 2.62
C LEU A 39 -10.77 -17.05 2.58
N VAL A 40 -9.74 -17.36 1.79
CA VAL A 40 -9.18 -18.71 1.66
C VAL A 40 -8.10 -18.95 2.71
N ASP A 41 -7.17 -18.02 2.85
CA ASP A 41 -6.00 -18.15 3.73
C ASP A 41 -6.38 -18.02 5.20
N GLY A 42 -7.39 -17.21 5.56
CA GLY A 42 -7.85 -17.07 6.94
C GLY A 42 -8.24 -18.42 7.58
N PRO A 43 -9.21 -19.16 7.00
CA PRO A 43 -9.57 -20.50 7.47
C PRO A 43 -8.42 -21.50 7.38
N LEU A 44 -7.58 -21.41 6.33
CA LEU A 44 -6.45 -22.32 6.13
C LEU A 44 -5.41 -22.18 7.25
N ILE A 45 -5.03 -20.95 7.60
CA ILE A 45 -4.11 -20.65 8.70
C ILE A 45 -4.65 -21.21 10.03
N CYS A 46 -5.93 -21.00 10.31
CA CYS A 46 -6.57 -21.54 11.50
C CYS A 46 -6.55 -23.07 11.55
N ALA A 47 -6.82 -23.73 10.42
CA ALA A 47 -6.82 -25.19 10.32
C ALA A 47 -5.41 -25.78 10.48
N GLU A 48 -4.40 -25.19 9.84
CA GLU A 48 -3.00 -25.62 9.95
C GLU A 48 -2.46 -25.43 11.38
N LEU A 49 -2.84 -24.33 12.05
CA LEU A 49 -2.47 -24.10 13.44
C LEU A 49 -3.07 -25.15 14.39
N LEU A 50 -4.38 -25.43 14.26
CA LEU A 50 -5.04 -26.46 15.06
C LEU A 50 -4.43 -27.85 14.80
N ALA A 51 -4.21 -28.20 13.54
CA ALA A 51 -3.60 -29.47 13.16
C ALA A 51 -2.16 -29.62 13.68
N ALA A 52 -1.38 -28.53 13.72
CA ALA A 52 -0.04 -28.52 14.31
C ALA A 52 -0.08 -28.83 15.82
N PHE A 53 -1.08 -28.33 16.55
CA PHE A 53 -1.26 -28.60 17.98
C PHE A 53 -1.75 -30.02 18.28
N GLU A 54 -2.63 -30.56 17.44
CA GLU A 54 -3.18 -31.92 17.61
C GLU A 54 -2.22 -33.02 17.11
N SER A 55 -1.21 -32.66 16.32
CA SER A 55 -0.30 -33.64 15.74
C SER A 55 0.56 -34.37 16.80
N GLY A 56 0.44 -35.69 16.85
CA GLY A 56 1.19 -36.54 17.79
C GLY A 56 2.60 -36.92 17.33
N SER A 57 2.99 -36.58 16.09
CA SER A 57 4.33 -36.86 15.54
C SER A 57 5.02 -35.58 15.10
N TYR A 58 6.32 -35.48 15.41
CA TYR A 58 7.17 -34.36 14.99
C TYR A 58 7.18 -34.16 13.46
N GLN A 59 7.07 -35.23 12.68
CA GLN A 59 7.08 -35.13 11.22
C GLN A 59 5.79 -34.49 10.67
N THR A 60 4.64 -34.82 11.26
CA THR A 60 3.36 -34.20 10.91
C THR A 60 3.29 -32.74 11.37
N GLN A 61 3.82 -32.44 12.55
CA GLN A 61 3.91 -31.07 13.06
C GLN A 61 4.76 -30.19 12.15
N ALA A 62 5.95 -30.67 11.76
CA ALA A 62 6.85 -29.94 10.87
C ALA A 62 6.18 -29.60 9.53
N ARG A 63 5.38 -30.52 8.98
CA ARG A 63 4.62 -30.27 7.74
C ARG A 63 3.63 -29.11 7.92
N HIS A 64 2.84 -29.10 8.98
CA HIS A 64 1.87 -28.04 9.25
C HIS A 64 2.55 -26.68 9.46
N VAL A 65 3.68 -26.65 10.16
CA VAL A 65 4.49 -25.41 10.33
C VAL A 65 5.03 -24.89 9.00
N ILE A 66 5.47 -25.78 8.10
CA ILE A 66 5.94 -25.38 6.75
C ILE A 66 4.80 -24.77 5.93
N VAL A 67 3.61 -25.39 5.93
CA VAL A 67 2.44 -24.88 5.21
C VAL A 67 2.02 -23.52 5.78
N PHE A 68 1.90 -23.41 7.11
CA PHE A 68 1.62 -22.14 7.78
C PHE A 68 2.59 -21.04 7.34
N THR A 69 3.90 -21.32 7.38
CA THR A 69 4.93 -20.34 6.99
C THR A 69 4.78 -19.91 5.53
N PHE A 70 4.46 -20.84 4.63
CA PHE A 70 4.28 -20.53 3.22
C PHE A 70 3.05 -19.64 2.98
N VAL A 71 1.93 -19.95 3.63
CA VAL A 71 0.68 -19.16 3.52
C VAL A 71 0.87 -17.75 4.10
N THR A 72 1.53 -17.61 5.25
CA THR A 72 1.87 -16.29 5.79
C THR A 72 2.78 -15.49 4.87
N LEU A 73 3.76 -16.15 4.23
CA LEU A 73 4.65 -15.49 3.27
C LEU A 73 3.87 -15.01 2.04
N GLN A 74 2.91 -15.80 1.55
CA GLN A 74 2.03 -15.43 0.43
C GLN A 74 1.23 -14.17 0.74
N LEU A 75 0.62 -14.07 1.93
CA LEU A 75 -0.05 -12.83 2.38
C LEU A 75 0.90 -11.64 2.47
N ALA A 76 2.12 -11.84 2.96
CA ALA A 76 3.14 -10.79 3.05
C ALA A 76 3.54 -10.24 1.67
N PHE A 77 3.63 -11.10 0.64
CA PHE A 77 3.90 -10.67 -0.73
C PHE A 77 2.87 -9.67 -1.27
N PHE A 78 1.62 -9.77 -0.83
CA PHE A 78 0.55 -8.86 -1.24
C PHE A 78 0.45 -7.61 -0.35
N CYS A 79 0.60 -7.77 0.96
CA CYS A 79 0.40 -6.68 1.91
C CYS A 79 1.58 -5.69 1.96
N ILE A 80 2.82 -6.17 1.84
CA ILE A 80 4.01 -5.30 1.94
C ILE A 80 4.02 -4.23 0.84
N PRO A 81 3.86 -4.56 -0.47
CA PRO A 81 3.85 -3.55 -1.52
C PRO A 81 2.65 -2.61 -1.38
N ALA A 82 1.49 -3.13 -0.96
CA ALA A 82 0.30 -2.31 -0.72
C ALA A 82 0.56 -1.26 0.37
N ASN A 83 1.18 -1.67 1.49
CA ASN A 83 1.54 -0.77 2.59
C ASN A 83 2.59 0.26 2.16
N LEU A 84 3.65 -0.18 1.48
CA LEU A 84 4.71 0.71 0.99
C LEU A 84 4.17 1.80 0.07
N ILE A 85 3.26 1.42 -0.85
CA ILE A 85 2.60 2.35 -1.75
C ILE A 85 1.78 3.40 -0.97
N THR A 86 1.06 2.99 0.07
CA THR A 86 0.28 3.90 0.92
C THR A 86 1.19 4.83 1.71
N ASP A 87 2.27 4.32 2.31
CA ASP A 87 3.24 5.10 3.09
C ASP A 87 3.93 6.15 2.23
N GLU A 88 4.46 5.74 1.06
CA GLU A 88 5.11 6.65 0.11
C GLU A 88 4.14 7.71 -0.43
N ALA A 89 2.87 7.35 -0.65
CA ALA A 89 1.87 8.30 -1.09
C ALA A 89 1.59 9.39 -0.02
N MET A 90 1.56 9.01 1.26
CA MET A 90 1.40 9.97 2.37
C MET A 90 2.65 10.85 2.53
N ALA A 91 3.84 10.29 2.37
CA ALA A 91 5.11 11.02 2.48
C ALA A 91 5.23 12.19 1.47
N VAL A 92 4.57 12.10 0.30
CA VAL A 92 4.53 13.20 -0.68
C VAL A 92 3.90 14.47 -0.09
N SER A 93 2.83 14.33 0.69
CA SER A 93 2.15 15.47 1.32
C SER A 93 3.10 16.21 2.27
N ASP A 94 3.82 15.46 3.10
CA ASP A 94 4.79 15.99 4.06
C ASP A 94 5.98 16.63 3.35
N ALA A 95 6.53 15.96 2.34
CA ALA A 95 7.63 16.51 1.55
C ALA A 95 7.26 17.84 0.87
N VAL A 96 6.03 17.94 0.35
CA VAL A 96 5.53 19.21 -0.22
C VAL A 96 5.33 20.25 0.88
N TYR A 97 4.85 19.89 2.07
CA TYR A 97 4.72 20.81 3.20
C TYR A 97 6.06 21.43 3.60
N PHE A 98 7.11 20.61 3.69
CA PHE A 98 8.47 21.05 4.05
C PHE A 98 9.25 21.69 2.90
N SER A 99 8.70 21.75 1.68
CA SER A 99 9.39 22.30 0.49
C SER A 99 9.54 23.83 0.44
N ASN A 100 9.23 24.55 1.52
CA ASN A 100 9.16 26.02 1.57
C ASN A 100 8.24 26.62 0.50
N TRP A 101 7.16 25.91 0.12
CA TRP A 101 6.20 26.34 -0.90
C TRP A 101 5.64 27.76 -0.67
N TYR A 102 5.58 28.21 0.58
CA TYR A 102 5.09 29.53 0.99
C TYR A 102 6.00 30.68 0.55
N THR A 103 7.29 30.43 0.30
CA THR A 103 8.22 31.43 -0.25
C THR A 103 8.03 31.65 -1.75
N GLN A 104 7.16 30.85 -2.39
CA GLN A 104 6.83 31.03 -3.80
C GLN A 104 5.75 32.11 -3.95
N HIS A 105 6.14 33.23 -4.57
CA HIS A 105 5.23 34.36 -4.83
C HIS A 105 4.55 34.30 -6.19
N ILE A 106 5.05 33.45 -7.10
CA ILE A 106 4.52 33.31 -8.46
C ILE A 106 3.28 32.41 -8.44
N PRO A 107 2.08 32.92 -8.75
CA PRO A 107 0.85 32.13 -8.67
C PRO A 107 0.85 30.88 -9.57
N SER A 108 1.46 30.97 -10.76
CA SER A 108 1.55 29.85 -11.72
C SER A 108 2.42 28.69 -11.23
N LEU A 109 3.28 28.90 -10.22
CA LEU A 109 4.07 27.85 -9.56
C LEU A 109 3.42 27.42 -8.24
N LYS A 110 2.78 28.35 -7.52
CA LYS A 110 2.19 28.10 -6.21
C LYS A 110 0.92 27.24 -6.27
N VAL A 111 0.03 27.50 -7.23
CA VAL A 111 -1.25 26.78 -7.35
C VAL A 111 -1.06 25.28 -7.59
N PRO A 112 -0.19 24.82 -8.53
CA PRO A 112 0.06 23.39 -8.71
C PRO A 112 0.61 22.69 -7.47
N ILE A 113 1.49 23.35 -6.71
CA ILE A 113 2.06 22.79 -5.47
C ILE A 113 0.96 22.57 -4.42
N LEU A 114 0.09 23.56 -4.23
CA LEU A 114 -1.05 23.45 -3.31
C LEU A 114 -2.03 22.35 -3.73
N LEU A 115 -2.28 22.20 -5.03
CA LEU A 115 -3.12 21.11 -5.55
C LEU A 115 -2.49 19.74 -5.27
N VAL A 116 -1.19 19.56 -5.50
CA VAL A 116 -0.50 18.30 -5.17
C VAL A 116 -0.59 18.02 -3.67
N MET A 117 -0.32 19.00 -2.82
CA MET A 117 -0.46 18.87 -1.38
C MET A 117 -1.87 18.41 -0.99
N GLN A 118 -2.91 19.13 -1.43
CA GLN A 118 -4.30 18.81 -1.10
C GLN A 118 -4.70 17.42 -1.59
N ASN A 119 -4.28 17.02 -2.80
CA ASN A 119 -4.59 15.69 -3.33
C ASN A 119 -3.82 14.57 -2.62
N SER A 120 -2.59 14.82 -2.19
CA SER A 120 -1.74 13.86 -1.48
C SER A 120 -2.20 13.60 -0.03
N GLN A 121 -3.03 14.49 0.53
CA GLN A 121 -3.64 14.29 1.85
C GLN A 121 -4.77 13.26 1.85
N ASN A 122 -5.32 12.92 0.67
CA ASN A 122 -6.32 11.86 0.60
C ASN A 122 -5.63 10.51 0.75
N GLU A 123 -5.94 9.85 1.86
CA GLU A 123 -5.36 8.55 2.17
C GLU A 123 -5.63 7.55 1.04
N ILE A 124 -4.55 6.98 0.51
CA ILE A 124 -4.62 5.90 -0.47
C ILE A 124 -4.83 4.60 0.28
N ILE A 125 -6.10 4.27 0.54
CA ILE A 125 -6.45 3.01 1.21
C ILE A 125 -6.69 1.92 0.16
N ILE A 126 -5.78 0.95 0.09
CA ILE A 126 -6.02 -0.28 -0.68
C ILE A 126 -6.98 -1.15 0.12
N LYS A 127 -8.14 -1.44 -0.49
CA LYS A 127 -9.19 -2.26 0.14
C LYS A 127 -9.41 -3.51 -0.71
N GLY A 128 -9.34 -4.69 -0.10
CA GLY A 128 -9.78 -5.95 -0.67
C GLY A 128 -11.31 -6.00 -0.69
N GLY A 129 -11.90 -6.11 -1.88
CA GLY A 129 -13.35 -6.15 -2.09
C GLY A 129 -14.13 -4.92 -1.64
N GLY A 130 -13.44 -3.84 -1.23
CA GLY A 130 -14.06 -2.70 -0.55
C GLY A 130 -14.44 -2.94 0.92
N LEU A 131 -14.18 -4.14 1.45
CA LEU A 131 -14.60 -4.57 2.79
C LEU A 131 -13.42 -4.65 3.77
N VAL A 132 -12.25 -5.11 3.29
CA VAL A 132 -11.06 -5.32 4.13
C VAL A 132 -10.03 -4.27 3.77
N THR A 133 -9.63 -3.43 4.73
CA THR A 133 -8.45 -2.57 4.56
C THR A 133 -7.22 -3.44 4.67
N ILE A 134 -6.35 -3.39 3.66
CA ILE A 134 -5.14 -4.23 3.63
C ILE A 134 -3.98 -3.33 3.98
N ASN A 135 -3.47 -3.47 5.21
CA ASN A 135 -2.28 -2.81 5.69
C ASN A 135 -1.34 -3.83 6.35
N ALA A 136 -0.09 -3.43 6.61
CA ALA A 136 0.85 -4.29 7.33
C ALA A 136 0.35 -4.66 8.74
N GLU A 137 -0.50 -3.81 9.35
CA GLU A 137 -1.12 -4.13 10.64
C GLU A 137 -2.08 -5.34 10.55
N THR A 138 -2.63 -5.66 9.38
CA THR A 138 -3.48 -6.85 9.16
C THR A 138 -2.70 -8.16 9.33
N ILE A 139 -1.37 -8.12 9.20
CA ILE A 139 -0.48 -9.28 9.45
C ILE A 139 -0.05 -9.32 10.92
N VAL A 140 0.01 -8.17 11.59
CA VAL A 140 0.56 -8.03 12.94
C VAL A 140 -0.51 -8.12 14.04
N ASN A 141 -1.78 -7.92 13.69
CA ASN A 141 -2.93 -7.90 14.60
C ASN A 141 -3.88 -9.07 14.31
#